data_AF-A0A160N360-F1
#
_entry.id   AF-A0A160N360-F1
#
_cell.length_a   1.000
_cell.length_b   1.000
_cell.length_c   1.000
_cell.angle_alpha   90.00
_cell.angle_beta   90.00
_cell.angle_gamma   90.00
#
_symmetry.space_group_name_H-M   'P 1'
#
loop_
_entity.id
_entity.type
_entity.pdbx_description
1 polymer ?
#
loop_
_entity_poly.entity_id
_entity_poly.type
_entity_poly.pdbx_seq_one_letter_code
_entity_poly.pdbx_strand_id
1 'polypeptide(L)'
;MFFLTRPLTFAAAGLFRLSPLVGVSAWHAVVRRPPTHGWWLAAWTASAALIVLMAVVERRCSTRDRSFHGGMLVIAASTSSRWIVPDLLLVPASLLFAQAIACLIALGSDPAQEFQELVHAFYRHRLSS
;
A
#
# COMPACT_ATOMS: atom_id res chain seq x y z
N MET A 1 -17.22 -12.09 1.11
CA MET A 1 -15.91 -11.43 1.35
C MET A 1 -15.66 -10.14 0.55
N PHE A 2 -16.28 -9.90 -0.62
CA PHE A 2 -16.04 -8.69 -1.43
C PHE A 2 -16.31 -7.34 -0.74
N PHE A 3 -17.10 -7.32 0.34
CA PHE A 3 -17.37 -6.10 1.11
C PHE A 3 -16.17 -5.60 1.92
N LEU A 4 -15.22 -6.48 2.29
CA LEU A 4 -14.07 -6.13 3.12
C LEU A 4 -12.84 -5.70 2.31
N THR A 5 -12.71 -6.12 1.05
CA THR A 5 -11.53 -5.79 0.23
C THR A 5 -11.40 -4.28 0.01
N ARG A 6 -12.48 -3.59 -0.36
CA ARG A 6 -12.45 -2.13 -0.55
C ARG A 6 -11.99 -1.36 0.70
N PRO A 7 -12.64 -1.51 1.88
CA PRO A 7 -12.21 -0.79 3.07
C PRO A 7 -10.79 -1.18 3.51
N LEU A 8 -10.38 -2.45 3.37
CA LEU A 8 -9.00 -2.88 3.65
C LEU A 8 -8.00 -2.23 2.70
N THR A 9 -8.37 -2.03 1.42
CA THR A 9 -7.51 -1.37 0.44
C THR A 9 -7.33 0.11 0.78
N PHE A 10 -8.42 0.80 1.14
CA PHE A 10 -8.34 2.18 1.60
C PHE A 10 -7.55 2.32 2.91
N ALA A 11 -7.76 1.40 3.86
CA ALA A 11 -7.04 1.39 5.12
C ALA A 11 -5.54 1.16 4.89
N ALA A 12 -5.16 0.17 4.08
CA ALA A 12 -3.76 -0.10 3.74
C ALA A 12 -3.11 1.07 3.01
N ALA A 13 -3.84 1.72 2.10
CA ALA A 13 -3.34 2.87 1.37
C ALA A 13 -3.21 4.12 2.28
N GLY A 14 -4.11 4.29 3.25
CA GLY A 14 -4.00 5.33 4.29
C GLY A 14 -2.82 5.08 5.22
N LEU A 15 -2.67 3.84 5.70
CA LEU A 15 -1.57 3.40 6.56
C LEU A 15 -0.19 3.61 5.90
N PHE A 16 -0.07 3.30 4.61
CA PHE A 16 1.18 3.50 3.88
C PHE A 16 1.57 4.98 3.84
N ARG A 17 0.64 5.86 3.44
CA ARG A 17 0.86 7.30 3.29
C ARG A 17 1.10 8.01 4.62
N LEU A 18 0.48 7.54 5.69
CA LEU A 18 0.62 8.08 7.05
C LEU A 18 1.63 7.31 7.90
N SER A 19 2.38 6.37 7.31
CA SER A 19 3.34 5.53 8.05
C SER A 19 4.37 6.32 8.87
N PRO A 20 4.87 7.50 8.46
CA PRO A 20 5.78 8.29 9.29
C PRO A 20 5.11 8.80 10.57
N LEU A 21 3.85 9.27 10.48
CA LEU A 21 3.07 9.73 11.64
C LEU A 21 2.70 8.57 12.56
N VAL A 22 2.31 7.42 12.01
CA VAL A 22 2.04 6.20 12.78
C VAL A 22 3.32 5.72 13.47
N GLY A 23 4.46 5.78 12.79
CA GLY A 23 5.76 5.40 13.34
C GLY A 23 6.19 6.27 14.52
N VAL A 24 6.10 7.61 14.39
CA VAL A 24 6.39 8.53 15.50
C VAL A 24 5.43 8.32 16.68
N SER A 25 4.14 8.10 16.39
CA SER A 25 3.13 7.84 17.43
C SER A 25 3.39 6.52 18.17
N ALA A 26 3.71 5.44 17.44
CA ALA A 26 4.03 4.15 18.02
C ALA A 26 5.34 4.20 18.82
N TRP A 27 6.36 4.87 18.30
CA TRP A 27 7.62 5.10 19.02
C TRP A 27 7.40 5.85 20.33
N HIS A 28 6.58 6.90 20.31
CA HIS A 28 6.23 7.64 21.54
C HIS A 28 5.52 6.74 22.56
N ALA A 29 4.57 5.91 22.12
CA ALA A 29 3.87 4.98 22.99
C ALA A 29 4.79 3.95 23.66
N VAL A 30 5.85 3.52 22.96
CA VAL A 30 6.83 2.54 23.47
C VAL A 30 7.89 3.20 24.35
N VAL A 31 8.48 4.31 23.90
CA VAL A 31 9.68 4.91 24.52
C VAL A 31 9.32 5.93 25.62
N ARG A 32 8.05 6.33 25.74
CA ARG A 32 7.52 7.30 26.74
C ARG A 32 8.29 8.62 26.85
N ARG A 33 9.21 8.92 25.92
CA ARG A 33 9.93 10.18 25.82
C ARG A 33 9.13 11.12 24.93
N PRO A 34 8.84 12.35 25.36
CA PRO A 34 8.05 13.27 24.56
C PRO A 34 8.76 13.56 23.23
N PRO A 35 8.12 13.29 22.08
CA PRO A 35 8.66 13.68 20.79
C PRO A 35 8.79 15.20 20.74
N THR A 36 9.94 15.68 20.27
CA THR A 36 10.13 17.12 20.07
C THR A 36 9.25 17.60 18.91
N HIS A 37 8.93 18.90 18.89
CA HIS A 37 8.13 19.50 17.81
C HIS A 37 8.73 19.22 16.42
N GLY A 38 10.07 19.12 16.32
CA GLY A 38 10.77 18.77 15.09
C GLY A 38 10.46 17.37 14.57
N TRP A 39 10.22 16.39 15.45
CA TRP A 39 9.87 15.02 15.02
C TRP A 39 8.47 14.95 14.43
N TRP A 40 7.51 15.67 15.02
CA TRP A 40 6.18 15.80 14.45
C TRP A 40 6.21 16.51 13.10
N LEU A 41 6.96 17.60 12.99
CA LEU A 41 7.11 18.34 11.74
C LEU A 41 7.74 17.45 10.66
N ALA A 42 8.79 16.70 10.99
CA ALA A 42 9.43 15.75 10.08
C ALA A 42 8.48 14.61 9.64
N ALA A 43 7.66 14.09 10.55
CA ALA A 43 6.68 13.06 10.20
C ALA A 43 5.57 13.60 9.29
N TRP A 44 5.12 14.84 9.52
CA TRP A 44 4.16 15.52 8.64
C TRP A 44 4.73 15.75 7.25
N THR A 45 5.95 16.27 7.14
CA THR A 45 6.59 16.51 5.83
C THR A 45 6.87 15.19 5.11
N ALA A 46 7.33 14.15 5.81
CA ALA A 46 7.52 12.82 5.23
C ALA A 46 6.20 12.21 4.74
N SER A 47 5.10 12.37 5.49
CA SER A 47 3.78 11.89 5.07
C SER A 47 3.28 12.66 3.84
N ALA A 48 3.47 13.98 3.80
CA ALA A 48 3.14 14.78 2.63
C ALA A 48 3.96 14.34 1.40
N ALA A 49 5.26 14.09 1.57
CA ALA A 49 6.12 13.58 0.51
C ALA A 49 5.65 12.20 0.00
N LEU A 50 5.25 11.29 0.90
CA LEU A 50 4.68 9.99 0.52
C LEU A 50 3.35 10.12 -0.23
N ILE A 51 2.48 11.06 0.16
CA ILE A 51 1.22 11.33 -0.55
C ILE A 51 1.52 11.80 -1.98
N VAL A 52 2.45 12.74 -2.14
CA VAL A 52 2.85 13.25 -3.47
C VAL A 52 3.50 12.14 -4.30
N LEU A 53 4.41 11.35 -3.70
CA LEU A 53 5.04 10.21 -4.38
C LEU A 53 3.99 9.21 -4.85
N MET A 54 3.05 8.83 -4.00
CA MET A 54 1.98 7.90 -4.38
C MET A 54 1.10 8.45 -5.49
N ALA A 55 0.83 9.77 -5.53
CA ALA A 55 0.10 10.37 -6.63
C ALA A 55 0.88 10.25 -7.98
N VAL A 56 2.21 10.31 -7.94
CA VAL A 56 3.06 10.07 -9.13
C VAL A 56 3.04 8.60 -9.52
N VAL A 57 3.20 7.69 -8.55
CA VAL A 57 3.14 6.23 -8.76
C VAL A 57 1.81 5.83 -9.37
N GLU A 58 0.69 6.31 -8.83
CA GLU A 58 -0.66 6.02 -9.34
C GLU A 58 -0.82 6.44 -10.80
N ARG A 59 -0.26 7.60 -11.18
CA ARG A 59 -0.31 8.09 -12.57
C ARG A 59 0.58 7.26 -13.49
N ARG A 60 1.80 6.92 -13.05
CA ARG A 60 2.77 6.15 -13.86
C ARG A 60 2.38 4.68 -14.02
N CYS A 61 1.82 4.07 -13.00
CA CYS A 61 1.43 2.66 -13.01
C CYS A 61 -0.01 2.42 -13.54
N SER A 62 -0.74 3.47 -13.91
CA SER A 62 -2.06 3.35 -14.55
C SER A 62 -1.95 3.41 -16.06
N THR A 63 -2.75 2.60 -16.76
CA THR A 63 -2.99 2.71 -18.21
C THR A 63 -4.41 3.17 -18.49
N ARG A 64 -4.72 3.44 -19.76
CA ARG A 64 -6.06 3.85 -20.20
C ARG A 64 -7.14 2.81 -19.87
N ASP A 65 -6.76 1.52 -19.90
CA ASP A 65 -7.68 0.40 -19.69
C ASP A 65 -7.60 -0.20 -18.28
N ARG A 66 -6.52 0.07 -17.53
CA ARG A 66 -6.31 -0.51 -16.19
C ARG A 66 -5.80 0.53 -15.21
N SER A 67 -6.62 0.81 -14.19
CA SER A 67 -6.24 1.72 -13.11
C SER A 67 -5.38 1.03 -12.05
N PHE A 68 -4.45 1.78 -11.47
CA PHE A 68 -3.64 1.34 -10.33
C PHE A 68 -4.51 0.81 -9.18
N HIS A 69 -5.56 1.56 -8.83
CA HIS A 69 -6.54 1.15 -7.80
C HIS A 69 -7.26 -0.16 -8.18
N GLY A 70 -7.58 -0.37 -9.45
CA GLY A 70 -8.11 -1.64 -9.94
C GLY A 70 -7.13 -2.79 -9.73
N GLY A 71 -5.86 -2.60 -10.08
CA GLY A 71 -4.80 -3.59 -9.84
C GLY A 71 -4.63 -3.93 -8.35
N MET A 72 -4.64 -2.92 -7.49
CA MET A 72 -4.61 -3.10 -6.03
C MET A 72 -5.81 -3.90 -5.49
N LEU A 73 -7.01 -3.65 -6.03
CA LEU A 73 -8.20 -4.46 -5.68
C LEU A 73 -8.07 -5.91 -6.14
N VAL A 74 -7.45 -6.16 -7.30
CA VAL A 74 -7.17 -7.53 -7.77
C VAL A 74 -6.19 -8.22 -6.84
N ILE A 75 -5.11 -7.56 -6.41
CA ILE A 75 -4.16 -8.09 -5.42
C ILE A 75 -4.88 -8.40 -4.10
N ALA A 76 -5.68 -7.47 -3.58
CA ALA A 76 -6.47 -7.67 -2.36
C ALA A 76 -7.41 -8.88 -2.46
N ALA A 77 -8.13 -8.98 -3.57
CA ALA A 77 -9.04 -10.09 -3.83
C ALA A 77 -8.30 -11.41 -4.01
N SER A 78 -7.08 -11.39 -4.57
CA SER A 78 -6.27 -12.58 -4.82
C SER A 78 -5.63 -13.12 -3.55
N THR A 79 -5.32 -12.25 -2.59
CA THR A 79 -4.76 -12.62 -1.28
C THR A 79 -5.85 -13.06 -0.29
N SER A 80 -7.13 -12.77 -0.56
CA SER A 80 -8.23 -13.15 0.34
C SER A 80 -8.45 -14.67 0.36
N SER A 81 -8.29 -15.25 1.55
CA SER A 81 -8.38 -16.67 1.87
C SER A 81 -9.80 -17.14 2.24
N ARG A 82 -10.79 -16.23 2.23
CA ARG A 82 -12.16 -16.44 2.74
C ARG A 82 -12.25 -16.71 4.24
N TRP A 83 -11.20 -16.42 4.99
CA TRP A 83 -11.20 -16.45 6.46
C TRP A 83 -10.95 -15.04 6.99
N ILE A 84 -11.83 -14.55 7.87
CA ILE A 84 -11.84 -13.15 8.30
C ILE A 84 -10.53 -12.76 9.02
N VAL A 85 -10.07 -13.61 9.95
CA VAL A 85 -8.90 -13.34 10.81
C VAL A 85 -7.59 -13.25 10.02
N PRO A 86 -7.20 -14.25 9.21
CA PRO A 86 -5.99 -14.13 8.40
C PRO A 86 -6.11 -13.04 7.33
N ASP A 87 -7.30 -12.80 6.74
CA ASP A 87 -7.48 -11.74 5.74
C ASP A 87 -7.23 -10.33 6.33
N LEU A 88 -7.56 -10.12 7.60
CA LEU A 88 -7.30 -8.86 8.32
C LEU A 88 -5.81 -8.53 8.46
N LEU A 89 -4.92 -9.52 8.38
CA LEU A 89 -3.47 -9.33 8.45
C LEU A 89 -2.80 -9.47 7.08
N LEU A 90 -3.11 -10.54 6.33
CA LEU A 90 -2.50 -10.83 5.05
C LEU A 90 -2.84 -9.79 3.97
N VAL A 91 -4.10 -9.36 3.88
CA VAL A 91 -4.52 -8.44 2.82
C VAL A 91 -3.86 -7.06 3.00
N PRO A 92 -3.86 -6.43 4.19
CA PRO A 92 -3.12 -5.19 4.39
C PRO A 92 -1.61 -5.38 4.15
N ALA A 93 -1.02 -6.47 4.63
CA ALA A 93 0.41 -6.74 4.45
C ALA A 93 0.79 -6.85 2.97
N SER A 94 0.02 -7.60 2.17
CA SER A 94 0.27 -7.73 0.73
C SER A 94 0.07 -6.42 -0.02
N LEU A 95 -0.91 -5.61 0.39
CA LEU A 95 -1.15 -4.30 -0.21
C LEU A 95 -0.09 -3.25 0.17
N LEU A 96 0.43 -3.29 1.40
CA LEU A 96 1.57 -2.47 1.79
C LEU A 96 2.82 -2.85 1.00
N PHE A 97 3.07 -4.15 0.85
CA PHE A 97 4.18 -4.66 0.06
C PHE A 97 4.05 -4.29 -1.43
N ALA A 98 2.86 -4.44 -2.01
CA ALA A 98 2.59 -4.04 -3.39
C ALA A 98 2.78 -2.53 -3.62
N GLN A 99 2.38 -1.68 -2.66
CA GLN A 99 2.64 -0.22 -2.74
C GLN A 99 4.12 0.11 -2.67
N ALA A 100 4.88 -0.58 -1.79
CA ALA A 100 6.32 -0.41 -1.71
C ALA A 100 7.01 -0.80 -3.03
N ILE A 101 6.64 -1.94 -3.61
CA ILE A 101 7.13 -2.36 -4.93
C ILE A 101 6.72 -1.37 -6.01
N ALA A 102 5.47 -0.89 -6.02
CA ALA A 102 5.01 0.09 -6.99
C ALA A 102 5.82 1.39 -6.94
N CYS A 103 6.28 1.81 -5.76
CA CYS A 103 7.19 2.96 -5.64
C CYS A 103 8.53 2.70 -6.33
N LEU A 104 9.06 1.48 -6.26
CA LEU A 104 10.29 1.09 -6.96
C LEU A 104 10.06 1.01 -8.47
N ILE A 105 8.97 0.36 -8.89
CA ILE A 105 8.56 0.24 -10.30
C ILE A 105 8.37 1.60 -10.96
N ALA A 106 7.82 2.59 -10.25
CA ALA A 106 7.59 3.93 -10.78
C ALA A 106 8.88 4.66 -11.24
N LEU A 107 10.05 4.21 -10.77
CA LEU A 107 11.37 4.70 -11.16
C LEU A 107 11.91 4.01 -12.43
N GLY A 108 11.29 2.90 -12.87
CA GLY A 108 11.67 2.14 -14.04
C GLY A 108 11.26 2.80 -15.37
N SER A 109 11.59 2.12 -16.48
CA SER A 109 11.31 2.60 -17.83
C SER A 109 9.88 2.33 -18.31
N ASP A 110 9.27 1.22 -17.88
CA ASP A 110 7.87 0.89 -18.19
C ASP A 110 7.07 0.51 -16.93
N PRO A 111 6.76 1.52 -16.08
CA PRO A 111 6.16 1.29 -14.76
C PRO A 111 4.74 0.70 -14.82
N ALA A 112 4.02 0.90 -15.93
CA ALA A 112 2.68 0.40 -16.10
C ALA A 112 2.68 -1.10 -16.42
N GLN A 113 3.55 -1.54 -17.33
CA GLN A 113 3.67 -2.96 -17.65
C GLN A 113 4.19 -3.76 -16.45
N GLU A 114 5.27 -3.32 -15.81
CA GLU A 114 5.85 -3.99 -14.63
C GLU A 114 4.83 -4.13 -13.48
N PHE A 115 4.01 -3.09 -13.25
CA PHE A 115 2.94 -3.18 -12.24
C PHE A 115 1.86 -4.21 -12.62
N GLN A 116 1.51 -4.33 -13.89
CA GLN A 116 0.55 -5.35 -14.35
C GLN A 116 1.13 -6.77 -14.22
N GLU A 117 2.44 -6.94 -14.41
CA GLU A 117 3.13 -8.21 -14.17
C GLU A 117 3.09 -8.59 -12.69
N LEU A 118 3.30 -7.62 -11.78
CA LEU A 118 3.12 -7.83 -10.33
C LEU A 118 1.70 -8.28 -10.00
N VAL A 119 0.67 -7.58 -10.52
CA VAL A 119 -0.74 -7.95 -10.30
C VAL A 119 -1.02 -9.37 -10.81
N HIS A 120 -0.50 -9.71 -12.00
CA HIS A 120 -0.63 -11.06 -12.55
C HIS A 120 0.10 -12.12 -11.71
N ALA A 121 1.25 -11.81 -11.12
CA ALA A 121 1.96 -12.74 -10.25
C ALA A 121 1.12 -13.12 -9.02
N PHE A 122 0.51 -12.14 -8.36
CA PHE A 122 -0.44 -12.38 -7.26
C PHE A 122 -1.64 -13.21 -7.70
N TYR A 123 -2.20 -12.91 -8.87
CA TYR A 123 -3.33 -13.64 -9.41
C TYR A 123 -2.99 -15.11 -9.73
N ARG A 124 -1.85 -15.36 -10.38
CA ARG A 124 -1.37 -16.73 -10.68
C ARG A 124 -1.08 -17.53 -9.43
N HIS A 125 -0.45 -16.91 -8.42
CA HIS A 125 -0.14 -17.59 -7.16
C HIS A 125 -1.40 -18.14 -6.47
N ARG A 126 -2.52 -17.40 -6.55
CA ARG A 126 -3.81 -17.88 -6.05
C ARG A 126 -4.36 -19.06 -6.84
N LEU A 127 -4.20 -19.08 -8.16
CA LEU A 127 -4.69 -20.19 -8.98
C LEU A 127 -3.92 -21.49 -8.74
N SER A 128 -2.68 -21.40 -8.25
CA SER A 128 -1.85 -22.56 -7.89
C SER A 128 -2.08 -23.08 -6.46
N SER A 129 -2.79 -22.35 -5.60
CA SER A 129 -3.09 -22.73 -4.20
C SER A 129 -4.47 -23.35 -4.07
#